data_AF-A0A1I9ZKL5-F1
#
_entry.id   AF-A0A1I9ZKL5-F1
#
_cell.length_a   1.000
_cell.length_b   1.000
_cell.length_c   1.000
_cell.angle_alpha   90.00
_cell.angle_beta   90.00
_cell.angle_gamma   90.00
#
_symmetry.space_group_name_H-M   'P 1'
#
loop_
_entity.id
_entity.type
_entity.pdbx_description
1 polymer ?
#
loop_
_entity_poly.entity_id
_entity_poly.type
_entity_poly.pdbx_seq_one_letter_code
_entity_poly.pdbx_strand_id
1 'polypeptide(L)'
;MFTKILLICLLAAISVITVNAEKKYNNQSELIDDMLDNMFTCMHELDVKPDVCGELLLKDKDHSDKKYDNCKCLGPCVAKRMGTMNKDTGKWNWARFKELAELMENNLLRNETNLMQTHCMDEVNTHCTAGYVFMKCVLQNSPMAQDMVKNYLSARENTPDEGGDAK
;
A
#
# COMPACT_ATOMS: atom_id res chain seq x y z
N MET A 1 -57.54 -9.19 -11.87
CA MET A 1 -56.39 -9.94 -12.42
C MET A 1 -55.10 -9.11 -12.48
N PHE A 2 -55.15 -7.80 -12.73
CA PHE A 2 -53.96 -6.93 -12.83
C PHE A 2 -53.12 -6.79 -11.55
N THR A 3 -53.72 -6.81 -10.37
CA THR A 3 -53.01 -6.66 -9.08
C THR A 3 -52.14 -7.86 -8.70
N LYS A 4 -52.45 -9.07 -9.19
CA LYS A 4 -51.63 -10.27 -8.93
C LYS A 4 -50.39 -10.34 -9.82
N ILE A 5 -50.43 -9.74 -11.01
CA ILE A 5 -49.29 -9.69 -11.94
C ILE A 5 -48.25 -8.68 -11.45
N LEU A 6 -48.69 -7.54 -10.90
CA LEU A 6 -47.80 -6.51 -10.34
C LEU A 6 -46.98 -7.02 -9.14
N LEU A 7 -47.57 -7.87 -8.29
CA LEU A 7 -46.89 -8.45 -7.13
C LEU A 7 -45.82 -9.49 -7.50
N ILE A 8 -46.02 -10.23 -8.60
CA ILE A 8 -45.05 -11.22 -9.10
C ILE A 8 -43.83 -10.52 -9.70
N CYS A 9 -44.02 -9.37 -10.37
CA CYS A 9 -42.92 -8.54 -10.85
C CYS A 9 -42.11 -7.91 -9.70
N LEU A 10 -42.75 -7.54 -8.58
CA LEU A 10 -42.06 -6.98 -7.41
C LEU A 10 -41.21 -8.01 -6.67
N LEU A 11 -41.64 -9.28 -6.61
CA LEU A 11 -40.90 -10.34 -5.92
C LEU A 11 -39.69 -10.86 -6.72
N ALA A 12 -39.75 -10.85 -8.05
CA ALA A 12 -38.63 -11.22 -8.91
C ALA A 12 -37.48 -10.18 -8.88
N ALA A 13 -37.76 -8.93 -8.46
CA ALA A 13 -36.75 -7.89 -8.33
C ALA A 13 -35.89 -8.02 -7.06
N ILE A 14 -36.31 -8.82 -6.07
CA ILE A 14 -35.63 -8.96 -4.77
C ILE A 14 -34.62 -10.13 -4.79
N SER A 15 -34.70 -11.04 -5.76
CA SER A 15 -33.87 -12.26 -5.81
C SER A 15 -32.49 -12.10 -6.45
N VAL A 16 -32.06 -10.89 -6.84
CA VAL A 16 -30.77 -10.69 -7.54
C VAL A 16 -29.95 -9.55 -6.93
N ILE A 17 -29.67 -9.56 -5.62
CA ILE A 17 -28.51 -8.81 -5.09
C ILE A 17 -27.90 -9.52 -3.87
N THR A 18 -27.52 -10.80 -4.03
CA THR A 18 -26.30 -11.25 -3.34
C THR A 18 -25.18 -11.14 -4.37
N VAL A 19 -24.78 -9.91 -4.66
CA VAL A 19 -23.44 -9.66 -5.21
C VAL A 19 -22.50 -10.07 -4.08
N ASN A 20 -22.15 -11.34 -4.01
CA ASN A 20 -20.86 -11.70 -3.45
C ASN A 20 -19.88 -10.93 -4.33
N ALA A 21 -19.34 -9.82 -3.84
CA ALA A 21 -18.22 -9.17 -4.50
C ALA A 21 -17.18 -10.27 -4.74
N GLU A 22 -16.93 -10.61 -6.00
CA GLU A 22 -15.95 -11.64 -6.33
C GLU A 22 -14.64 -11.27 -5.64
N LYS A 23 -14.13 -12.18 -4.82
CA LYS A 23 -12.89 -11.96 -4.10
C LYS A 23 -11.78 -11.83 -5.16
N LYS A 24 -11.19 -10.64 -5.30
CA LYS A 24 -10.15 -10.36 -6.30
C LYS A 24 -8.94 -11.31 -6.20
N TYR A 25 -8.62 -11.80 -5.01
CA TYR A 25 -7.45 -12.63 -4.73
C TYR A 25 -7.83 -13.91 -4.00
N ASN A 26 -7.26 -15.04 -4.42
CA ASN A 26 -7.52 -16.34 -3.82
C ASN A 26 -6.42 -16.79 -2.86
N ASN A 27 -5.19 -16.29 -3.03
CA ASN A 27 -4.01 -16.71 -2.26
C ASN A 27 -2.98 -15.57 -2.12
N GLN A 28 -1.91 -15.85 -1.37
CA GLN A 28 -0.83 -14.91 -1.12
C GLN A 28 -0.09 -14.48 -2.40
N SER A 29 0.16 -15.40 -3.33
CA SER A 29 0.95 -15.13 -4.54
C SER A 29 0.25 -14.09 -5.41
N GLU A 30 -1.02 -14.34 -5.73
CA GLU A 30 -1.84 -13.41 -6.53
C GLU A 30 -1.90 -12.00 -5.92
N LEU A 31 -1.98 -11.92 -4.60
CA LEU A 31 -1.98 -10.65 -3.88
C LEU A 31 -0.61 -9.93 -3.98
N ILE A 32 0.49 -10.66 -3.80
CA ILE A 32 1.85 -10.08 -3.90
C ILE A 32 2.14 -9.65 -5.33
N ASP A 33 1.80 -10.47 -6.32
CA ASP A 33 2.04 -10.17 -7.75
C ASP A 33 1.30 -8.89 -8.16
N ASP A 34 0.00 -8.78 -7.85
CA ASP A 34 -0.77 -7.57 -8.13
C ASP A 34 -0.28 -6.36 -7.30
N MET A 35 0.18 -6.56 -6.07
CA MET A 35 0.81 -5.48 -5.28
C MET A 35 2.08 -4.95 -5.96
N LEU A 36 2.93 -5.83 -6.47
CA LEU A 36 4.16 -5.47 -7.19
C LEU A 36 3.85 -4.75 -8.50
N ASP A 37 2.89 -5.23 -9.28
CA ASP A 37 2.45 -4.58 -10.52
C ASP A 37 1.91 -3.17 -10.27
N ASN A 38 1.08 -3.01 -9.23
CA ASN A 38 0.59 -1.71 -8.81
C ASN A 38 1.71 -0.80 -8.29
N MET A 39 2.71 -1.36 -7.61
CA MET A 39 3.91 -0.61 -7.19
C MET A 39 4.67 -0.07 -8.39
N PHE A 40 4.99 -0.90 -9.38
CA PHE A 40 5.70 -0.45 -10.60
C PHE A 40 4.88 0.58 -11.39
N THR A 41 3.57 0.35 -11.52
CA THR A 41 2.67 1.31 -12.16
C THR A 41 2.69 2.66 -11.44
N CYS A 42 2.58 2.66 -10.11
CA CYS A 42 2.62 3.88 -9.31
C CYS A 42 3.99 4.57 -9.36
N MET A 43 5.08 3.81 -9.37
CA MET A 43 6.42 4.38 -9.54
C MET A 43 6.55 5.14 -10.86
N HIS A 44 6.01 4.57 -11.94
CA HIS A 44 6.01 5.22 -13.25
C HIS A 44 5.11 6.46 -13.28
N GLU A 45 3.86 6.36 -12.84
CA GLU A 45 2.91 7.47 -12.86
C GLU A 45 3.33 8.66 -11.99
N LEU A 46 3.99 8.39 -10.86
CA LEU A 46 4.48 9.42 -9.94
C LEU A 46 5.89 9.90 -10.28
N ASP A 47 6.54 9.41 -11.34
CA ASP A 47 7.96 9.71 -11.64
C ASP A 47 8.86 9.52 -10.40
N VAL A 48 8.72 8.37 -9.74
CA VAL A 48 9.49 8.03 -8.53
C VAL A 48 10.95 7.82 -8.90
N LYS A 49 11.83 8.58 -8.25
CA LYS A 49 13.29 8.44 -8.39
C LYS A 49 13.85 7.65 -7.20
N PRO A 50 14.25 6.38 -7.38
CA PRO A 50 14.65 5.51 -6.27
C PRO A 50 15.77 6.10 -5.41
N ASP A 51 16.76 6.75 -6.01
CA ASP A 51 17.89 7.33 -5.27
C ASP A 51 17.46 8.48 -4.36
N VAL A 52 16.52 9.30 -4.83
CA VAL A 52 15.91 10.40 -4.06
C VAL A 52 15.04 9.84 -2.95
N CYS A 53 14.23 8.82 -3.24
CA CYS A 53 13.39 8.19 -2.20
C CYS A 53 14.23 7.46 -1.14
N GLY A 54 15.39 6.91 -1.51
CA GLY A 54 16.33 6.31 -0.57
C GLY A 54 16.86 7.29 0.48
N GLU A 55 16.93 8.59 0.16
CA GLU A 55 17.31 9.63 1.15
C GLU A 55 16.30 9.75 2.29
N LEU A 56 15.04 9.34 2.11
CA LEU A 56 14.04 9.29 3.20
C LEU A 56 14.36 8.24 4.27
N LEU A 57 15.34 7.37 4.04
CA LEU A 57 15.84 6.41 5.03
C LEU A 57 16.94 7.02 5.92
N LEU A 58 17.52 8.15 5.50
CA LEU A 58 18.65 8.79 6.16
C LEU A 58 18.18 9.84 7.18
N LYS A 59 18.71 9.79 8.41
CA LYS A 59 18.26 10.65 9.52
C LYS A 59 18.75 12.10 9.41
N ASP A 60 19.81 12.35 8.64
CA ASP A 60 20.44 13.66 8.44
C ASP A 60 19.79 14.49 7.32
N LYS A 61 18.79 13.92 6.62
CA LYS A 61 18.07 14.59 5.54
C LYS A 61 16.81 15.28 6.03
N ASP A 62 16.52 16.45 5.48
CA ASP A 62 15.25 17.15 5.73
C ASP A 62 14.12 16.49 4.94
N HIS A 63 13.41 15.54 5.56
CA HIS A 63 12.32 14.82 4.90
C HIS A 63 11.12 15.69 4.52
N SER A 64 11.10 16.98 4.89
CA SER A 64 10.05 17.92 4.46
C SER A 64 10.27 18.48 3.05
N ASP A 65 11.46 18.29 2.46
CA ASP A 65 11.79 18.77 1.11
C ASP A 65 10.80 18.22 0.06
N LYS A 66 10.40 19.11 -0.86
CA LYS A 66 9.47 18.84 -1.95
C LYS A 66 9.97 17.78 -2.92
N LYS A 67 11.30 17.59 -3.03
CA LYS A 67 11.87 16.53 -3.88
C LYS A 67 11.39 15.12 -3.47
N TYR A 68 10.88 14.97 -2.25
CA TYR A 68 10.35 13.71 -1.72
C TYR A 68 8.84 13.52 -1.89
N ASP A 69 8.11 14.52 -2.41
CA ASP A 69 6.65 14.47 -2.42
C ASP A 69 6.11 13.25 -3.18
N ASN A 70 6.70 12.94 -4.34
CA ASN A 70 6.34 11.75 -5.13
C ASN A 70 6.64 10.44 -4.37
N CYS A 71 7.75 10.37 -3.65
CA CYS A 71 8.11 9.21 -2.82
C CYS A 71 7.08 8.97 -1.72
N LYS A 72 6.64 10.04 -1.04
CA LYS A 72 5.62 9.98 0.01
C LYS A 72 4.26 9.51 -0.52
N CYS A 73 3.97 9.79 -1.78
CA CYS A 73 2.73 9.38 -2.45
C CYS A 73 2.73 7.93 -2.94
N LEU A 74 3.87 7.23 -3.00
CA LEU A 74 3.96 5.88 -3.55
C LEU A 74 3.05 4.88 -2.83
N GLY A 75 3.19 4.75 -1.51
CA GLY A 75 2.35 3.85 -0.71
C GLY A 75 0.85 4.13 -0.87
N PRO A 76 0.39 5.39 -0.76
CA PRO A 76 -0.99 5.78 -1.00
C PRO A 76 -1.50 5.51 -2.41
N CYS A 77 -0.65 5.66 -3.44
CA CYS A 77 -1.02 5.27 -4.80
C CYS A 77 -1.31 3.76 -4.89
N VAL A 78 -0.41 2.93 -4.35
CA VAL A 78 -0.60 1.47 -4.32
C VAL A 78 -1.85 1.13 -3.49
N ALA A 79 -1.99 1.70 -2.30
CA ALA A 79 -3.12 1.44 -1.41
C ALA A 79 -4.48 1.77 -2.05
N LYS A 80 -4.57 2.86 -2.81
CA LYS A 80 -5.79 3.22 -3.56
C LYS A 80 -6.13 2.23 -4.66
N ARG A 81 -5.13 1.61 -5.29
CA ARG A 81 -5.31 0.58 -6.32
C ARG A 81 -5.70 -0.76 -5.71
N MET A 82 -5.10 -1.10 -4.57
CA MET A 82 -5.41 -2.32 -3.79
C MET A 82 -6.74 -2.22 -3.01
N GLY A 83 -7.31 -1.02 -2.92
CA GLY A 83 -8.54 -0.74 -2.17
C GLY A 83 -8.33 -0.63 -0.65
N THR A 84 -7.08 -0.68 -0.18
CA THR A 84 -6.71 -0.47 1.23
C THR A 84 -6.64 1.02 1.61
N MET A 85 -6.86 1.92 0.65
CA MET A 85 -7.12 3.34 0.89
C MET A 85 -8.30 3.80 0.03
N ASN A 86 -9.19 4.60 0.61
CA ASN A 86 -10.29 5.20 -0.12
C ASN A 86 -9.74 6.24 -1.12
N LYS A 87 -10.22 6.18 -2.37
CA LYS A 87 -9.72 7.03 -3.46
C LYS A 87 -10.03 8.52 -3.26
N ASP A 88 -11.21 8.82 -2.72
CA ASP A 88 -11.74 10.17 -2.58
C ASP A 88 -11.25 10.83 -1.29
N THR A 89 -11.40 10.15 -0.15
CA THR A 89 -11.04 10.71 1.16
C THR A 89 -9.56 10.57 1.47
N GLY A 90 -8.86 9.65 0.79
CA GLY A 90 -7.47 9.33 1.08
C GLY A 90 -7.25 8.69 2.45
N LYS A 91 -8.31 8.27 3.15
CA LYS A 91 -8.21 7.54 4.42
C LYS A 91 -7.96 6.05 4.17
N TRP A 92 -7.24 5.43 5.08
CA TRP A 92 -7.05 3.99 5.07
C TRP A 92 -8.38 3.24 5.18
N ASN A 93 -8.49 2.17 4.41
CA ASN A 93 -9.55 1.17 4.51
C ASN A 93 -8.98 -0.04 5.25
N TRP A 94 -8.92 0.07 6.58
CA TRP A 94 -8.36 -0.97 7.44
C TRP A 94 -9.12 -2.29 7.38
N ALA A 95 -10.43 -2.25 7.09
CA ALA A 95 -11.22 -3.45 6.88
C ALA A 95 -10.71 -4.24 5.66
N ARG A 96 -10.48 -3.56 4.53
CA ARG A 96 -9.86 -4.19 3.36
C ARG A 96 -8.43 -4.63 3.62
N PHE A 97 -7.63 -3.83 4.33
CA PHE A 97 -6.28 -4.23 4.71
C PHE A 97 -6.27 -5.55 5.50
N LYS A 98 -7.17 -5.69 6.48
CA LYS A 98 -7.31 -6.91 7.29
C LYS A 98 -7.76 -8.11 6.45
N GLU A 99 -8.71 -7.92 5.54
CA GLU A 99 -9.14 -8.99 4.62
C GLU A 99 -7.97 -9.50 3.76
N LEU A 100 -7.12 -8.61 3.27
CA LEU A 100 -5.93 -8.98 2.50
C LEU A 100 -4.85 -9.63 3.38
N ALA A 101 -4.70 -9.18 4.62
CA ALA A 101 -3.77 -9.75 5.60
C ALA A 101 -4.07 -11.22 5.91
N GLU A 102 -5.35 -11.62 5.90
CA GLU A 102 -5.77 -13.01 6.14
C GLU A 102 -5.31 -13.97 5.03
N LEU A 103 -4.91 -13.46 3.87
CA LEU A 103 -4.32 -14.27 2.77
C LEU A 103 -2.83 -14.58 2.99
N MET A 104 -2.18 -14.00 4.02
CA MET A 104 -0.75 -14.22 4.29
C MET A 104 -0.48 -15.59 4.91
N GLU A 105 -0.13 -16.56 4.08
CA GLU A 105 0.23 -17.92 4.49
C GLU A 105 1.63 -17.98 5.11
N ASN A 106 2.57 -17.17 4.62
CA ASN A 106 3.92 -17.10 5.15
C ASN A 106 3.91 -16.48 6.56
N ASN A 107 4.34 -17.26 7.57
CA ASN A 107 4.31 -16.84 8.97
C ASN A 107 5.07 -15.53 9.22
N LEU A 108 6.17 -15.30 8.50
CA LEU A 108 6.99 -14.11 8.66
C LEU A 108 6.25 -12.89 8.12
N LEU A 109 5.68 -12.95 6.91
CA LEU A 109 4.85 -11.87 6.35
C LEU A 109 3.57 -11.62 7.18
N ARG A 110 2.96 -12.69 7.71
CA ARG A 110 1.79 -12.59 8.57
C ARG A 110 2.12 -11.86 9.88
N ASN A 111 3.25 -12.18 10.49
CA ASN A 111 3.72 -11.49 11.70
C ASN A 111 3.99 -10.00 11.44
N GLU A 112 4.65 -9.67 10.32
CA GLU A 112 4.85 -8.27 9.93
C GLU A 112 3.52 -7.53 9.72
N THR A 113 2.56 -8.19 9.07
CA THR A 113 1.23 -7.61 8.86
C THR A 113 0.48 -7.41 10.18
N ASN A 114 0.67 -8.29 11.16
CA ASN A 114 0.09 -8.14 12.51
C ASN A 114 0.74 -6.99 13.29
N LEU A 115 2.06 -6.81 13.18
CA LEU A 115 2.76 -5.67 13.77
C LEU A 115 2.22 -4.35 13.20
N MET A 116 2.03 -4.27 11.89
CA MET A 116 1.45 -3.10 11.23
C MET A 116 0.04 -2.81 11.73
N GLN A 117 -0.83 -3.82 11.84
CA GLN A 117 -2.19 -3.64 12.39
C GLN A 117 -2.19 -3.18 13.85
N THR A 118 -1.19 -3.58 14.63
CA THR A 118 -1.12 -3.25 16.05
C THR A 118 -0.57 -1.85 16.29
N HIS A 119 0.43 -1.44 15.51
CA HIS A 119 1.22 -0.24 15.81
C HIS A 119 1.01 0.90 14.82
N CYS A 120 0.59 0.61 13.58
CA CYS A 120 0.63 1.56 12.47
C CYS A 120 -0.73 1.94 11.91
N MET A 121 -1.82 1.55 12.57
CA MET A 121 -3.14 2.06 12.23
C MET A 121 -3.20 3.57 12.41
N ASP A 122 -3.81 4.24 11.44
CA ASP A 122 -3.91 5.69 11.36
C ASP A 122 -5.30 6.05 10.82
N GLU A 123 -5.99 6.93 11.55
CA GLU A 123 -7.34 7.41 11.23
C GLU A 123 -7.36 8.92 10.93
N VAL A 124 -6.21 9.58 11.13
CA VAL A 124 -6.09 11.03 11.12
C VAL A 124 -5.56 11.50 9.77
N ASN A 125 -4.46 10.92 9.29
CA ASN A 125 -3.83 11.40 8.07
C ASN A 125 -4.55 10.88 6.82
N THR A 126 -4.40 11.64 5.74
CA THR A 126 -5.00 11.33 4.43
C THR A 126 -3.97 11.45 3.32
N HIS A 127 -4.24 10.79 2.19
CA HIS A 127 -3.47 10.93 0.95
C HIS A 127 -1.96 10.62 1.17
N CYS A 128 -1.06 11.41 0.58
CA CYS A 128 0.38 11.16 0.64
C CYS A 128 0.96 11.19 2.07
N THR A 129 0.44 12.08 2.92
CA THR A 129 0.87 12.17 4.32
C THR A 129 0.59 10.87 5.08
N ALA A 130 -0.57 10.24 4.84
CA ALA A 130 -0.93 8.95 5.45
C ALA A 130 0.09 7.86 5.09
N GLY A 131 0.54 7.84 3.83
CA GLY A 131 1.58 6.94 3.36
C GLY A 131 2.91 7.10 4.06
N TYR A 132 3.37 8.34 4.16
CA TYR A 132 4.66 8.64 4.78
C TYR A 132 4.66 8.38 6.29
N VAL A 133 3.57 8.71 6.98
CA VAL A 133 3.40 8.37 8.41
C VAL A 133 3.38 6.86 8.60
N PHE A 134 2.62 6.13 7.78
CA PHE A 134 2.57 4.67 7.82
C PHE A 134 3.96 4.06 7.58
N MET A 135 4.68 4.50 6.54
CA MET A 135 6.05 4.05 6.24
C MET A 135 6.99 4.26 7.42
N LYS A 136 6.97 5.44 8.06
CA LYS A 136 7.79 5.68 9.25
C LYS A 136 7.45 4.73 10.40
N CYS A 137 6.16 4.48 10.63
CA CYS A 137 5.75 3.54 11.66
C CYS A 137 6.22 2.12 11.34
N VAL A 138 6.10 1.67 10.09
CA VAL A 138 6.61 0.37 9.63
C VAL A 138 8.11 0.27 9.90
N LEU A 139 8.91 1.27 9.48
CA LEU A 139 10.36 1.27 9.72
C LEU A 139 10.73 1.23 11.21
N GLN A 140 9.87 1.75 12.09
CA GLN A 140 10.10 1.73 13.53
C GLN A 140 9.74 0.38 14.18
N ASN A 141 8.75 -0.33 13.65
CA ASN A 141 8.16 -1.49 14.33
C ASN A 141 8.37 -2.83 13.61
N SER A 142 8.77 -2.83 12.33
CA SER A 142 8.97 -4.02 11.50
C SER A 142 10.45 -4.42 11.47
N PRO A 143 10.82 -5.56 12.08
CA PRO A 143 12.19 -6.10 11.96
C PRO A 143 12.57 -6.34 10.49
N MET A 144 11.64 -6.88 9.67
CA MET A 144 11.89 -7.05 8.24
C MET A 144 12.24 -5.73 7.56
N ALA A 145 11.47 -4.66 7.80
CA ALA A 145 11.73 -3.38 7.15
C ALA A 145 13.06 -2.77 7.61
N GLN A 146 13.40 -2.93 8.89
CA GLN A 146 14.70 -2.50 9.43
C GLN A 146 15.86 -3.25 8.77
N ASP A 147 15.76 -4.57 8.63
CA ASP A 147 16.77 -5.39 7.96
C ASP A 147 16.90 -5.03 6.48
N MET A 148 15.78 -4.81 5.78
CA MET A 148 15.77 -4.39 4.38
C MET A 148 16.47 -3.04 4.19
N VAL A 149 16.16 -2.06 5.03
CA VAL A 149 16.81 -0.73 4.99
C VAL A 149 18.30 -0.85 5.29
N LYS A 150 18.67 -1.62 6.32
CA LYS A 150 20.08 -1.85 6.65
C LYS A 150 20.84 -2.43 5.46
N ASN A 151 20.29 -3.46 4.83
CA ASN A 151 20.92 -4.10 3.66
C ASN A 151 21.02 -3.15 2.46
N TYR A 152 19.96 -2.36 2.20
CA TYR A 152 19.96 -1.36 1.13
C TYR A 152 21.03 -0.28 1.35
N LEU A 153 21.11 0.27 2.55
CA LEU A 153 22.10 1.30 2.89
C LEU A 153 23.52 0.74 2.81
N SER A 154 23.75 -0.46 3.33
CA SER A 154 25.05 -1.14 3.19
C SER A 154 25.42 -1.39 1.72
N ALA A 155 24.47 -1.78 0.86
CA ALA A 155 24.74 -1.95 -0.56
C ALA A 155 25.10 -0.62 -1.24
N ARG A 156 24.44 0.48 -0.89
CA ARG A 156 24.76 1.83 -1.41
C ARG A 156 26.13 2.31 -0.98
N GLU A 157 26.50 2.15 0.29
CA GLU A 157 27.83 2.54 0.80
C GLU A 157 28.97 1.78 0.12
N ASN A 158 28.72 0.54 -0.32
CA ASN A 158 29.70 -0.31 -0.99
C ASN A 158 29.69 -0.18 -2.53
N THR A 159 28.80 0.64 -3.11
CA THR A 159 28.78 0.92 -4.54
C THR A 159 29.61 2.18 -4.79
N PRO A 160 30.74 2.12 -5.54
CA PRO A 160 31.50 3.32 -5.88
C PRO A 160 30.61 4.34 -6.60
N ASP A 161 30.71 5.61 -6.25
CA ASP A 161 30.12 6.70 -7.02
C ASP A 161 30.67 6.63 -8.46
N GLU A 162 29.89 6.14 -9.42
CA GLU A 162 30.09 6.43 -10.83
C GLU A 162 29.62 7.87 -11.09
N GLY A 163 30.39 8.82 -10.57
CA GLY A 163 30.02 10.24 -10.54
C GLY A 163 31.18 11.15 -10.21
N GLY A 164 32.34 10.93 -10.83
CA GLY A 164 33.49 11.84 -10.78
C GLY A 164 33.83 12.37 -12.17
N ASP A 165 33.35 13.57 -12.47
CA ASP A 165 33.84 14.56 -13.46
C ASP A 165 34.72 14.04 -14.61
N ALA A 166 34.13 13.86 -15.79
CA ALA A 166 34.86 14.02 -17.04
C ALA A 166 35.06 15.52 -17.29
N LYS A 167 36.26 16.00 -16.97
CA LYS A 167 36.80 17.27 -17.45
C LYS A 167 37.27 17.15 -18.90
#